data_AF-A0A359M6T0-F1
#
_entry.id   AF-A0A359M6T0-F1
#
_cell.length_a   1.000
_cell.length_b   1.000
_cell.length_c   1.000
_cell.angle_alpha   90.00
_cell.angle_beta   90.00
_cell.angle_gamma   90.00
#
_symmetry.space_group_name_H-M   'P 1'
#
loop_
_entity.id
_entity.type
_entity.pdbx_description
1 polymer ?
#
loop_
_entity_poly.entity_id
_entity_poly.type
_entity_poly.pdbx_seq_one_letter_code
_entity_poly.pdbx_strand_id
1 'polypeptide(L)' 'EIDTSSFYTTFYKEIDSHIKDVSLLDIIPILGQYNYQHCSCVDSEVNLVACVTEIMKVAQWK' A
#
# COMPACT_ATOMS: atom_id res chain seq x y z
N GLU A 1 11.23 -2.68 -15.47
CA GLU A 1 10.72 -1.85 -14.35
C GLU A 1 9.33 -2.33 -14.01
N ILE A 2 9.07 -2.61 -12.74
CA ILE A 2 7.70 -2.80 -12.27
C ILE A 2 7.04 -1.43 -12.43
N ASP A 3 5.94 -1.33 -13.17
CA ASP A 3 5.14 -0.10 -13.18
C ASP A 3 4.52 0.05 -11.80
N THR A 4 5.24 0.72 -10.91
CA THR A 4 4.86 0.94 -9.53
C THR A 4 3.57 1.75 -9.40
N SER A 5 3.17 2.48 -10.43
CA SER A 5 1.88 3.16 -10.48
C SER A 5 0.73 2.14 -10.52
N SER A 6 0.92 1.02 -11.22
CA SER A 6 -0.04 -0.09 -11.27
C SER A 6 -0.11 -0.87 -9.95
N PHE A 7 0.95 -0.84 -9.14
CA PHE A 7 1.01 -1.55 -7.86
C PHE A 7 -0.08 -1.07 -6.89
N TYR A 8 -0.17 0.22 -6.59
CA TYR A 8 -1.12 0.74 -5.59
C TYR A 8 -2.57 0.42 -5.94
N THR A 9 -2.92 0.52 -7.23
CA THR A 9 -4.27 0.19 -7.72
C THR A 9 -4.55 -1.31 -7.60
N THR A 10 -3.59 -2.15 -7.98
CA THR A 10 -3.74 -3.61 -7.92
C THR A 10 -3.83 -4.08 -6.48
N PHE A 11 -2.94 -3.58 -5.62
CA PHE A 11 -2.91 -3.90 -4.21
C PHE A 11 -4.22 -3.54 -3.51
N TYR A 12 -4.77 -2.35 -3.77
CA TYR A 12 -6.07 -1.93 -3.22
C TYR A 12 -7.22 -2.89 -3.63
N LYS A 13 -7.23 -3.36 -4.87
CA LYS A 13 -8.27 -4.28 -5.36
C LYS A 13 -8.20 -5.66 -4.72
N GLU A 14 -6.99 -6.18 -4.54
CA GLU A 14 -6.78 -7.56 -4.08
C GLU A 14 -6.79 -7.70 -2.56
N ILE A 15 -6.35 -6.66 -1.83
CA ILE A 15 -6.13 -6.78 -0.37
C ILE A 15 -7.43 -7.00 0.43
N ASP A 16 -8.57 -6.53 -0.06
CA ASP A 16 -9.89 -6.69 0.59
C ASP A 16 -10.22 -8.16 0.88
N SER A 17 -9.76 -9.07 0.00
CA SER A 17 -9.95 -10.51 0.18
C SER A 17 -9.11 -11.12 1.31
N HIS A 18 -8.03 -10.45 1.73
CA HIS A 18 -7.01 -10.97 2.67
C HIS A 18 -7.05 -10.34 4.07
N ILE A 19 -7.72 -9.19 4.23
CA ILE A 19 -7.81 -8.46 5.50
C ILE A 19 -9.25 -8.47 6.02
N LYS A 20 -9.43 -8.19 7.31
CA LYS A 20 -10.74 -7.88 7.87
C LYS A 20 -11.19 -6.49 7.41
N ASP A 21 -12.49 -6.33 7.15
CA ASP A 21 -13.08 -5.09 6.60
C ASP A 21 -12.74 -3.83 7.42
N VAL A 22 -12.59 -3.98 8.74
CA VAL A 22 -12.20 -2.89 9.65
C VAL A 22 -10.83 -2.31 9.30
N SER A 23 -9.90 -3.13 8.82
CA SER A 23 -8.54 -2.71 8.49
C SER A 23 -8.44 -1.91 7.18
N LEU A 24 -9.46 -1.98 6.31
CA LEU A 24 -9.44 -1.24 5.05
C LEU A 24 -9.41 0.28 5.28
N LEU A 25 -10.09 0.76 6.33
CA LEU A 25 -10.12 2.18 6.71
C LEU A 25 -8.74 2.72 7.08
N ASP A 26 -7.90 1.92 7.73
CA ASP A 26 -6.54 2.31 8.12
C ASP A 26 -5.54 2.19 6.96
N ILE A 27 -5.78 1.24 6.03
CA ILE A 27 -4.89 0.97 4.89
C ILE A 27 -5.03 2.01 3.78
N ILE A 28 -6.24 2.52 3.51
CA ILE A 28 -6.47 3.50 2.43
C ILE A 28 -5.61 4.78 2.59
N PRO A 29 -5.55 5.43 3.77
CA PRO A 29 -4.71 6.59 3.98
C PRO A 29 -3.23 6.31 3.74
N ILE A 30 -2.73 5.15 4.19
CA ILE A 30 -1.33 4.73 4.02
C ILE A 30 -1.04 4.60 2.51
N LEU A 31 -1.88 3.87 1.77
CA LEU A 31 -1.71 3.73 0.32
C LEU A 31 -1.72 5.08 -0.41
N GLY A 32 -2.63 5.99 -0.02
CA GLY A 32 -2.70 7.33 -0.60
C GLY A 32 -1.44 8.15 -0.35
N GLN A 33 -0.90 8.11 0.87
CA GLN A 33 0.33 8.79 1.24
C GLN A 33 1.52 8.29 0.40
N TYR A 34 1.75 6.98 0.34
CA TYR A 34 2.89 6.41 -0.38
C TYR A 34 2.74 6.54 -1.90
N ASN A 35 1.52 6.48 -2.44
CA ASN A 35 1.27 6.73 -3.86
C ASN A 35 1.59 8.19 -4.24
N TYR A 36 1.22 9.15 -3.40
CA TYR A 36 1.59 10.56 -3.62
C TYR A 36 3.12 10.75 -3.55
N GLN A 37 3.77 10.14 -2.55
CA GLN A 37 5.23 10.22 -2.38
C GLN A 37 5.99 9.53 -3.52
N HIS A 38 5.38 8.56 -4.19
CA HIS A 38 6.00 7.81 -5.28
C HIS A 38 6.52 8.69 -6.43
N CYS A 39 5.82 9.79 -6.75
CA CYS A 39 6.24 10.73 -7.79
C CYS A 39 7.46 11.59 -7.40
N SER A 40 7.85 11.59 -6.12
CA SER A 40 8.88 12.49 -5.58
C SER A 40 9.91 11.76 -4.72
N CYS A 41 9.82 10.43 -4.59
CA CYS A 41 10.80 9.64 -3.87
C CYS A 41 12.05 9.43 -4.74
N VAL A 42 13.21 9.46 -4.09
CA VAL A 42 14.51 9.18 -4.75
C VAL A 42 14.61 7.72 -5.18
N ASP A 43 14.02 6.82 -4.38
CA ASP A 43 14.02 5.38 -4.61
C ASP A 43 12.59 4.84 -4.45
N SER A 44 12.04 4.34 -5.55
CA SER A 44 10.69 3.78 -5.66
C SER A 44 10.53 2.45 -4.92
N GLU A 45 11.57 1.63 -4.88
CA GLU A 45 11.53 0.32 -4.23
C GLU A 45 11.53 0.47 -2.70
N VAL A 46 12.34 1.39 -2.18
CA VAL A 46 12.34 1.73 -0.74
C VAL A 46 10.98 2.28 -0.31
N ASN A 47 10.38 3.15 -1.12
CA ASN A 47 9.04 3.70 -0.86
C ASN A 47 7.98 2.57 -0.80
N LEU A 48 8.03 1.61 -1.71
CA LEU A 48 7.14 0.45 -1.70
C LEU A 48 7.34 -0.43 -0.46
N VAL A 49 8.58 -0.75 -0.11
CA VAL A 49 8.88 -1.60 1.06
C VAL A 49 8.36 -0.95 2.35
N ALA A 50 8.54 0.36 2.48
CA ALA A 50 8.00 1.13 3.61
C ALA A 50 6.46 1.05 3.66
N CYS A 51 5.79 1.30 2.52
CA CYS A 51 4.33 1.19 2.39
C CYS A 51 3.80 -0.17 2.85
N VAL A 52 4.34 -1.26 2.31
CA VAL A 52 3.89 -2.62 2.64
C VAL A 52 4.17 -2.96 4.10
N THR A 53 5.32 -2.56 4.64
CA THR A 53 5.66 -2.78 6.05
C THR A 53 4.68 -2.07 6.99
N GLU A 54 4.30 -0.84 6.65
CA GLU A 54 3.34 -0.08 7.45
C GLU A 54 1.93 -0.70 7.40
N ILE A 55 1.50 -1.15 6.22
CA ILE A 55 0.25 -1.89 6.05
C ILE A 55 0.27 -3.18 6.87
N MET A 56 1.36 -3.95 6.85
CA MET A 56 1.49 -5.18 7.64
C MET A 56 1.38 -4.96 9.14
N LYS A 57 1.81 -3.78 9.63
CA LYS A 57 1.73 -3.42 11.05
C LYS A 57 0.29 -3.12 11.50
N VAL A 58 -0.53 -2.54 10.63
CA VAL A 58 -1.90 -2.09 10.99
C VAL A 58 -2.98 -3.09 10.55
N ALA A 59 -2.72 -3.90 9.53
CA ALA A 59 -3.69 -4.82 8.97
C ALA A 59 -4.00 -5.97 9.94
N GLN A 60 -5.29 -6.24 10.13
CA GLN A 60 -5.76 -7.48 10.71
C GLN A 60 -6.06 -8.47 9.58
N TRP A 61 -5.28 -9.54 9.54
CA TRP A 61 -5.40 -10.58 8.54
C TRP A 61 -6.55 -11.55 8.86
N LYS A 62 -7.12 -12.14 7.80
CA LYS A 62 -8.13 -13.20 7.88
C LYS A 62 -7.50 -14.56 8.22
#